data_AF-A0A9Q1A6F5-F1
#
_entry.id   AF-A0A9Q1A6F5-F1
#
_cell.length_a   1.000
_cell.length_b   1.000
_cell.length_c   1.000
_cell.angle_alpha   90.00
_cell.angle_beta   90.00
_cell.angle_gamma   90.00
#
_symmetry.space_group_name_H-M   'P 1'
#
loop_
_entity.id
_entity.type
_entity.pdbx_description
1 polymer ?
#
loop_
_entity_poly.entity_id
_entity_poly.type
_entity_poly.pdbx_seq_one_letter_code
_entity_poly.pdbx_strand_id
1 'polypeptide(L)'
;MWPSLIAKAKEGGLDAIETYVFWNAHEPQPGHYDFSGRHDIVSFIKEVHAQGLYACLRIGPFIQSEWSYGGLPFWLHDIPGIVFRSDNEPFKVYMQNFTAKNSEHDEVREFICFTGRSNHPITDRE
;
A
#
# COMPACT_ATOMS: atom_id res chain seq x y z
N MET A 1 2.00 -19.32 -4.16
CA MET A 1 3.32 -18.71 -3.85
C MET A 1 3.28 -17.88 -2.57
N TRP A 2 2.36 -16.91 -2.42
CA TRP A 2 2.26 -16.14 -1.18
C TRP A 2 2.10 -17.00 0.09
N PRO A 3 1.18 -17.98 0.15
CA PRO A 3 0.99 -18.76 1.37
C PRO A 3 2.28 -19.44 1.85
N SER A 4 3.03 -20.04 0.92
CA SER A 4 4.29 -20.72 1.22
C SER A 4 5.42 -19.80 1.66
N LEU A 5 5.46 -18.54 1.18
CA LEU A 5 6.49 -17.58 1.58
C LEU A 5 6.18 -16.98 2.95
N ILE A 6 4.91 -16.67 3.19
CA ILE A 6 4.42 -16.17 4.48
C ILE A 6 4.61 -17.23 5.57
N ALA A 7 4.37 -18.51 5.27
CA ALA A 7 4.59 -19.61 6.22
C ALA A 7 6.07 -19.72 6.61
N LYS A 8 6.98 -19.61 5.64
CA LYS A 8 8.43 -19.62 5.90
C LYS A 8 8.87 -18.42 6.73
N ALA A 9 8.31 -17.24 6.47
CA ALA A 9 8.56 -16.04 7.28
C ALA A 9 8.14 -16.27 8.74
N LYS A 10 6.97 -16.86 8.96
CA LYS A 10 6.48 -17.24 10.29
C LYS A 10 7.37 -18.29 10.97
N GLU A 11 7.75 -19.34 10.25
CA GLU A 11 8.69 -20.37 10.75
C GLU A 11 10.05 -19.76 11.12
N GLY A 12 10.46 -18.70 10.41
CA GLY A 12 11.64 -17.90 10.72
C GLY A 12 11.52 -17.00 11.95
N GLY A 13 10.36 -16.98 12.62
CA GLY A 13 10.11 -16.22 13.84
C GLY A 13 9.69 -14.76 13.62
N LEU A 14 9.22 -14.40 12.42
CA LEU A 14 8.64 -13.08 12.18
C LEU A 14 7.21 -13.01 12.71
N ASP A 15 6.84 -11.87 13.30
CA ASP A 15 5.48 -11.58 13.75
C ASP A 15 4.69 -10.70 12.75
N ALA A 16 5.40 -10.07 11.81
CA ALA A 16 4.80 -9.13 10.85
C ALA A 16 5.45 -9.23 9.46
N ILE A 17 4.65 -8.92 8.43
CA ILE A 17 5.08 -8.75 7.04
C ILE A 17 4.92 -7.29 6.65
N GLU A 18 6.00 -6.65 6.21
CA GLU A 18 5.96 -5.32 5.60
C GLU A 18 5.85 -5.42 4.08
N THR A 19 4.97 -4.63 3.47
CA THR A 19 4.89 -4.52 2.00
C THR A 19 4.60 -3.11 1.54
N TYR A 20 5.04 -2.80 0.32
CA TYR A 20 4.72 -1.57 -0.37
C TYR A 20 3.44 -1.69 -1.19
N VAL A 21 2.75 -0.56 -1.37
CA VAL A 21 1.68 -0.43 -2.36
C VAL A 21 2.20 0.36 -3.55
N PHE A 22 2.18 -0.27 -4.73
CA PHE A 22 2.81 0.27 -5.93
C PHE A 22 1.80 1.12 -6.72
N TRP A 23 1.83 2.44 -6.57
CA TRP A 23 0.86 3.33 -7.22
C TRP A 23 0.76 3.09 -8.72
N ASN A 24 1.87 3.01 -9.44
CA ASN A 24 1.87 2.74 -10.88
C ASN A 24 1.29 1.39 -11.31
N ALA A 25 1.33 0.37 -10.44
CA ALA A 25 0.73 -0.92 -10.73
C ALA A 25 -0.78 -0.89 -10.49
N HIS A 26 -1.21 -0.16 -9.45
CA HIS A 26 -2.62 -0.02 -9.11
C HIS A 26 -3.33 1.06 -9.91
N GLU A 27 -2.64 2.03 -10.49
CA GLU A 27 -3.22 3.09 -11.33
C GLU A 27 -2.39 3.28 -12.62
N PRO A 28 -2.42 2.31 -13.55
CA PRO A 28 -1.65 2.38 -14.79
C PRO A 28 -2.09 3.52 -15.72
N GLN A 29 -3.35 3.96 -15.59
CA GLN A 29 -3.90 5.14 -16.29
C GLN A 29 -4.64 6.02 -15.29
N PRO A 30 -4.69 7.35 -15.49
CA PRO A 30 -5.36 8.26 -14.57
C PRO A 30 -6.81 7.85 -14.29
N GLY A 31 -7.15 7.61 -13.03
CA GLY A 31 -8.48 7.21 -12.57
C GLY A 31 -8.87 5.76 -12.84
N HIS A 32 -8.00 4.96 -13.47
CA HIS A 32 -8.26 3.54 -13.70
C HIS A 32 -7.48 2.67 -12.71
N TYR A 33 -8.19 2.13 -11.73
CA TYR A 33 -7.59 1.32 -10.67
C TYR A 33 -7.67 -0.18 -10.91
N ASP A 34 -6.56 -0.90 -10.67
CA ASP A 34 -6.49 -2.36 -10.70
C ASP A 34 -6.05 -2.93 -9.34
N PHE A 35 -6.97 -3.63 -8.69
CA PHE A 35 -6.74 -4.39 -7.46
C PHE A 35 -7.07 -5.87 -7.65
N SER A 36 -6.94 -6.37 -8.88
CA SER A 36 -7.27 -7.75 -9.24
C SER A 36 -6.04 -8.63 -9.44
N GLY A 37 -6.25 -9.95 -9.37
CA GLY A 37 -5.21 -10.94 -9.65
C GLY A 37 -3.97 -10.75 -8.79
N ARG A 38 -2.82 -10.44 -9.44
CA ARG A 38 -1.55 -10.23 -8.73
C ARG A 38 -1.45 -8.89 -8.01
N HIS A 39 -2.33 -7.94 -8.32
CA HIS A 39 -2.41 -6.62 -7.69
C HIS A 39 -3.47 -6.59 -6.58
N ASP A 40 -4.01 -7.74 -6.17
CA ASP A 40 -4.98 -7.82 -5.09
C ASP A 40 -4.28 -7.75 -3.72
N ILE A 41 -4.13 -6.51 -3.22
CA ILE A 41 -3.53 -6.23 -1.92
C ILE A 41 -4.40 -6.72 -0.77
N VAL A 42 -5.72 -6.73 -0.94
CA VAL A 42 -6.67 -7.15 0.09
C VAL A 42 -6.55 -8.66 0.33
N SER A 43 -6.52 -9.45 -0.73
CA SER A 43 -6.30 -10.90 -0.63
C SER A 43 -4.93 -11.22 -0.03
N PHE A 44 -3.89 -10.45 -0.36
CA PHE A 44 -2.57 -10.61 0.26
C PHE A 44 -2.61 -10.37 1.78
N ILE A 45 -3.24 -9.28 2.23
CA ILE A 45 -3.35 -8.96 3.66
C ILE A 45 -4.18 -10.01 4.40
N LYS A 46 -5.29 -10.46 3.80
CA LYS A 46 -6.12 -11.54 4.35
C LYS A 46 -5.33 -12.83 4.53
N GLU A 47 -4.45 -13.16 3.59
CA GLU A 47 -3.57 -14.33 3.69
C GLU A 47 -2.52 -14.18 4.82
N VAL A 48 -1.87 -13.01 4.94
CA VAL A 48 -0.94 -12.71 6.05
C VAL A 48 -1.65 -12.87 7.40
N HIS A 49 -2.84 -12.30 7.52
CA HIS A 49 -3.65 -12.40 8.73
C HIS A 49 -4.14 -13.83 9.01
N ALA A 50 -4.55 -14.58 7.98
CA ALA A 50 -4.96 -15.98 8.14
C ALA A 50 -3.85 -16.87 8.70
N GLN A 51 -2.59 -16.50 8.47
CA GLN A 51 -1.44 -17.17 9.05
C GLN A 51 -1.04 -16.62 10.43
N GLY A 52 -1.78 -15.65 10.99
CA GLY A 52 -1.57 -15.09 12.32
C GLY A 52 -0.39 -14.12 12.40
N LEU A 53 -0.06 -13.44 11.31
CA LEU A 53 0.95 -12.38 11.25
C LEU A 53 0.27 -11.01 11.09
N TYR A 54 0.93 -9.97 11.56
CA TYR A 54 0.52 -8.58 11.30
C TYR A 54 0.97 -8.14 9.89
N ALA A 55 0.21 -7.24 9.26
CA ALA A 55 0.63 -6.60 8.00
C ALA A 55 1.01 -5.13 8.26
N CYS A 56 2.18 -4.70 7.80
CA CYS A 56 2.61 -3.30 7.79
C CYS A 56 2.57 -2.79 6.33
N LEU A 57 1.68 -1.85 6.04
CA LEU A 57 1.56 -1.28 4.69
C LEU A 57 2.32 0.03 4.57
N ARG A 58 3.15 0.10 3.54
CA ARG A 58 3.82 1.32 3.09
C ARG A 58 3.18 1.80 1.79
N ILE A 59 2.13 2.61 1.96
CA ILE A 59 1.21 2.99 0.89
C ILE A 59 1.85 3.93 -0.15
N GLY A 60 2.99 4.55 0.16
CA GLY A 60 3.66 5.51 -0.72
C GLY A 60 3.28 6.95 -0.38
N PRO A 61 3.14 7.86 -1.37
CA PRO A 61 3.00 7.62 -2.82
C PRO A 61 4.30 7.28 -3.56
N PHE A 62 5.45 7.59 -2.97
CA PHE A 62 6.76 7.23 -3.50
C PHE A 62 7.39 6.20 -2.56
N ILE A 63 7.81 5.06 -3.10
CA ILE A 63 8.29 3.91 -2.34
C ILE A 63 9.74 3.55 -2.66
N GLN A 64 10.30 4.11 -3.74
CA GLN A 64 11.57 3.66 -4.31
C GLN A 64 11.53 2.17 -4.65
N SER A 65 11.96 1.30 -3.72
CA SER A 65 11.89 -0.16 -3.81
C SER A 65 12.57 -0.77 -5.05
N GLU A 66 13.54 -0.05 -5.65
CA GLU A 66 14.21 -0.42 -6.90
C GLU A 66 13.19 -0.73 -8.01
N TRP A 67 12.02 -0.08 -7.93
CA TRP A 67 10.90 -0.25 -8.83
C TRP A 67 10.84 0.89 -9.86
N SER A 68 10.23 0.61 -11.00
CA SER A 68 10.06 1.58 -12.08
C SER A 68 9.47 2.89 -11.54
N TYR A 69 10.21 3.98 -11.78
CA TYR A 69 9.85 5.33 -11.37
C TYR A 69 9.53 5.49 -9.86
N GLY A 70 10.12 4.63 -9.02
CA GLY A 70 9.94 4.66 -7.57
C GLY A 70 8.51 4.40 -7.10
N GLY A 71 7.70 3.73 -7.95
CA GLY A 71 6.29 3.46 -7.71
C GLY A 71 5.34 4.52 -8.26
N LEU A 72 5.84 5.68 -8.71
CA LEU A 72 5.00 6.73 -9.28
C LEU A 72 4.51 6.33 -10.69
N PRO A 73 3.24 6.59 -11.04
CA PRO A 73 2.76 6.41 -12.39
C PRO A 73 3.45 7.33 -13.39
N PHE A 74 3.81 6.81 -14.57
CA PHE A 74 4.53 7.58 -15.58
C PHE A 74 3.69 8.76 -16.12
N TRP A 75 2.37 8.59 -16.21
CA TRP A 75 1.45 9.63 -16.68
C TRP A 75 1.46 10.90 -15.82
N LEU A 76 1.97 10.84 -14.58
CA LEU A 76 2.16 12.04 -13.76
C LEU A 76 3.18 13.00 -14.38
N HIS A 77 4.15 12.49 -15.15
CA HIS A 77 5.16 13.31 -15.80
C HIS A 77 4.56 14.32 -16.78
N ASP A 78 3.43 13.99 -17.39
CA ASP A 78 2.78 14.83 -18.40
C ASP A 78 1.88 15.93 -17.78
N ILE A 79 1.78 15.98 -16.44
CA ILE A 79 1.03 17.00 -15.73
C ILE A 79 1.82 18.32 -15.69
N PRO A 80 1.28 19.42 -16.25
CA PRO A 80 1.98 20.70 -16.28
C PRO A 80 2.35 21.21 -14.88
N GLY A 81 3.62 21.59 -14.70
CA GLY A 81 4.11 22.20 -13.46
C GLY A 81 4.20 21.23 -12.28
N ILE A 82 4.15 19.92 -12.52
CA ILE A 82 4.32 18.94 -11.44
C ILE A 82 5.75 18.95 -10.90
N VAL A 83 5.87 18.90 -9.58
CA VAL A 83 7.15 18.72 -8.90
C VAL A 83 6.99 17.61 -7.89
N PHE A 84 7.61 16.46 -8.17
CA PHE A 84 7.48 15.26 -7.36
C PHE A 84 8.04 15.47 -5.95
N ARG A 85 7.39 14.80 -4.97
CA ARG A 85 7.86 14.72 -3.57
C ARG A 85 8.10 16.10 -2.93
N SER A 86 7.32 17.09 -3.33
CA SER A 86 7.40 18.47 -2.85
C SER A 86 6.01 18.99 -2.48
N ASP A 87 5.96 20.17 -1.86
CA ASP A 87 4.71 20.90 -1.62
C ASP A 87 4.22 21.57 -2.91
N ASN A 88 3.78 20.74 -3.86
CA ASN A 88 3.31 21.13 -5.19
C ASN A 88 1.84 20.72 -5.33
N GLU A 89 0.96 21.67 -5.60
CA GLU A 89 -0.49 21.42 -5.65
C GLU A 89 -0.89 20.30 -6.63
N PRO A 90 -0.43 20.28 -7.89
CA PRO A 90 -0.69 19.16 -8.79
C PRO A 90 -0.31 17.81 -8.18
N PHE A 91 0.90 17.69 -7.63
CA PHE A 91 1.37 16.44 -7.03
C PHE A 91 0.54 16.03 -5.80
N LYS A 92 0.18 16.98 -4.93
CA LYS A 92 -0.65 16.72 -3.74
C LYS A 92 -2.04 16.20 -4.11
N VAL A 93 -2.69 16.79 -5.12
CA VAL A 93 -4.02 16.37 -5.56
C VAL A 93 -4.00 14.91 -6.03
N TYR A 94 -3.08 14.53 -6.91
CA TYR A 94 -3.01 13.15 -7.40
C TYR A 94 -2.63 12.16 -6.28
N MET A 95 -1.69 12.53 -5.40
CA MET A 95 -1.30 11.71 -4.25
C MET A 95 -2.49 11.46 -3.31
N GLN A 96 -3.27 12.50 -3.03
CA GLN A 96 -4.42 12.42 -2.14
C GLN A 96 -5.48 11.48 -2.71
N ASN A 97 -5.75 11.56 -4.01
CA ASN A 97 -6.70 10.66 -4.67
C ASN A 97 -6.27 9.18 -4.52
N PHE A 98 -5.00 8.88 -4.81
CA PHE A 98 -4.48 7.52 -4.67
C PHE A 98 -4.52 7.04 -3.21
N THR A 99 -4.09 7.89 -2.26
CA THR A 99 -4.07 7.51 -0.84
C THR A 99 -5.47 7.32 -0.28
N ALA A 100 -6.42 8.17 -0.69
CA ALA A 100 -7.83 8.04 -0.35
C ALA A 100 -8.41 6.74 -0.91
N LYS A 101 -8.06 6.35 -2.14
CA LYS A 101 -8.50 5.08 -2.74
C LYS A 101 -8.04 3.87 -1.93
N ASN A 102 -6.80 3.87 -1.47
CA ASN A 102 -6.28 2.80 -0.60
C ASN A 102 -6.99 2.74 0.76
N SER A 103 -7.52 3.87 1.22
CA SER A 103 -8.32 3.93 2.43
C SER A 103 -9.75 3.42 2.26
N GLU A 104 -10.20 3.08 1.05
CA GLU A 104 -11.52 2.47 0.83
C GLU A 104 -11.52 0.96 1.15
N HIS A 105 -10.35 0.34 1.36
CA HIS A 105 -10.22 -1.06 1.77
C HIS A 105 -10.43 -1.23 3.28
N ASP A 106 -11.56 -0.74 3.79
CA ASP A 106 -11.92 -0.73 5.21
C ASP A 106 -11.91 -2.12 5.85
N GLU A 107 -12.26 -3.14 5.06
CA GLU A 107 -12.35 -4.55 5.46
C GLU A 107 -11.04 -5.19 5.95
N VAL A 108 -9.89 -4.58 5.67
CA VAL A 108 -8.58 -5.05 6.13
C VAL A 108 -7.90 -4.05 7.08
N ARG A 109 -8.54 -2.92 7.41
CA ARG A 109 -7.96 -1.89 8.28
C ARG A 109 -7.53 -2.41 9.64
N GLU A 110 -8.31 -3.29 10.25
CA GLU A 110 -8.00 -3.88 11.56
C GLU A 110 -6.73 -4.73 11.54
N PHE A 111 -6.32 -5.21 10.37
CA PHE A 111 -5.15 -6.07 10.19
C PHE A 111 -3.90 -5.30 9.78
N ILE A 112 -4.02 -3.99 9.54
CA ILE A 112 -2.94 -3.14 9.05
C ILE A 112 -2.37 -2.32 10.22
N CYS A 113 -1.08 -2.53 10.49
CA CYS A 113 -0.31 -1.64 11.35
C CYS A 113 0.13 -0.41 10.55
N PHE A 114 -0.41 0.76 10.89
CA PHE A 114 0.02 2.04 10.31
C PHE A 114 1.19 2.62 11.12
N THR A 115 2.33 2.83 10.48
CA THR A 115 3.54 3.41 11.10
C THR A 115 3.50 4.95 11.25
N GLY A 116 2.34 5.57 11.05
CA GLY A 116 2.11 6.99 11.31
C GLY A 116 0.93 7.18 12.26
N ARG A 117 1.09 8.01 13.30
CA ARG A 117 0.06 8.32 14.32
C ARG A 117 -1.31 8.55 13.66
N SER A 118 -2.18 7.55 13.74
CA SER A 118 -3.62 7.77 13.66
C SER A 118 -4.10 7.91 15.11
N ASN A 119 -4.77 9.03 15.41
CA ASN A 119 -5.35 9.30 16.73
C ASN A 119 -6.64 8.48 16.95
N HIS A 120 -6.65 7.19 16.61
CA HIS A 120 -7.76 6.30 16.96
C HIS A 120 -7.24 5.14 17.81
N PRO A 121 -7.86 4.87 18.96
CA PRO A 121 -7.42 3.82 19.85
C PRO A 121 -7.57 2.48 19.12
N ILE A 122 -6.45 1.76 19.02
CA ILE A 122 -6.46 0.32 18.76
C ILE A 122 -7.22 -0.26 19.96
N THR A 123 -8.43 -0.75 19.74
CA THR A 123 -9.16 -1.46 20.80
C THR A 123 -8.46 -2.79 20.99
N ASP A 124 -7.67 -2.89 22.07
CA ASP A 124 -7.18 -4.17 22.57
C ASP A 124 -8.40 -5.05 22.84
N ARG A 125 -8.51 -6.19 22.15
CA ARG A 125 -9.47 -7.24 22.51
C ARG A 125 -8.80 -8.14 23.55
N GLU A 126 -9.49 -8.31 24.68
CA GLU A 126 -9.25 -9.32 25.71
C GLU A 126 -9.32 -10.75 25.16
#